data_AF-A0A2T4CDM2-F1
#
_entry.id   AF-A0A2T4CDM2-F1
#
_cell.length_a   1.000
_cell.length_b   1.000
_cell.length_c   1.000
_cell.angle_alpha   90.00
_cell.angle_beta   90.00
_cell.angle_gamma   90.00
#
_symmetry.space_group_name_H-M   'P 1'
#
loop_
_entity.id
_entity.type
_entity.pdbx_description
1 polymer ?
#
loop_
_entity_poly.entity_id
_entity_poly.type
_entity_poly.pdbx_seq_one_letter_code
_entity_poly.pdbx_strand_id
1 'polypeptide(L)' 'QTAVTTTKVVSAYTTYCPEPTTFTFNAKTFTVTEATTITITDCPCTVVEPCETGAVKPPHTE' A
#
# COMPACT_ATOMS: atom_id res chain seq x y z
N GLN A 1 -21.58 -12.66 -6.53
CA GLN A 1 -20.55 -12.34 -5.52
C GLN A 1 -20.55 -10.83 -5.38
N THR A 2 -20.91 -10.29 -4.21
CA THR A 2 -20.88 -8.84 -3.98
C THR A 2 -19.54 -8.53 -3.33
N ALA A 3 -18.60 -7.98 -4.10
CA ALA A 3 -17.32 -7.53 -3.55
C ALA A 3 -17.58 -6.29 -2.69
N VAL A 4 -17.32 -6.38 -1.39
CA VAL A 4 -17.35 -5.22 -0.50
C VAL A 4 -15.96 -4.61 -0.52
N THR A 5 -15.87 -3.41 -1.07
CA THR A 5 -14.62 -2.68 -1.19
C THR A 5 -14.52 -1.69 -0.03
N THR A 6 -13.65 -1.96 0.94
CA THR A 6 -13.44 -1.04 2.06
C THR A 6 -12.42 0.00 1.63
N THR A 7 -12.88 1.24 1.55
CA THR A 7 -12.04 2.37 1.21
C THR A 7 -11.62 3.06 2.50
N LYS A 8 -10.33 2.95 2.86
CA LYS A 8 -9.79 3.58 4.06
C LYS A 8 -8.87 4.72 3.67
N VAL A 9 -9.15 5.90 4.22
CA VAL A 9 -8.21 7.02 4.17
C VAL A 9 -7.20 6.81 5.28
N VAL A 10 -5.97 6.46 4.92
CA VAL A 10 -4.84 6.45 5.85
C VAL A 10 -4.15 7.81 5.76
N SER A 11 -3.65 8.30 6.89
CA SER A 11 -2.90 9.56 7.00
C SER A 11 -1.39 9.38 6.83
N ALA A 12 -0.90 8.15 6.97
CA ALA A 12 0.49 7.79 6.81
C ALA A 12 0.63 6.52 5.98
N TYR A 13 1.62 6.49 5.09
CA TYR A 13 1.97 5.35 4.26
C TYR A 13 3.47 5.10 4.36
N THR A 14 3.86 3.90 4.79
CA THR A 14 5.25 3.47 4.86
C THR A 14 5.57 2.52 3.72
N THR A 15 6.61 2.82 2.96
CA THR A 15 7.11 1.96 1.89
C THR A 15 8.60 1.73 2.06
N TYR A 16 9.05 0.53 1.74
CA TYR A 16 10.46 0.16 1.76
C TYR A 16 10.95 -0.04 0.33
N CYS A 17 11.96 0.74 -0.06
CA CYS A 17 12.59 0.63 -1.36
C CYS A 17 13.98 0.02 -1.15
N PRO A 18 14.21 -1.27 -1.50
CA PRO A 18 15.51 -1.93 -1.34
C PRO A 18 16.56 -1.45 -2.34
N GLU A 19 16.13 -0.86 -3.45
CA GLU A 19 16.97 -0.38 -4.54
C GLU A 19 16.71 1.11 -4.81
N PRO A 20 17.65 1.81 -5.47
CA PRO A 20 17.48 3.20 -5.86
C PRO A 20 16.20 3.35 -6.70
N THR A 21 15.20 4.04 -6.17
CA THR A 21 13.86 4.15 -6.77
C THR A 21 13.41 5.59 -6.71
N THR A 22 12.99 6.11 -7.87
CA THR A 22 12.31 7.41 -7.93
C THR A 22 10.84 7.15 -8.18
N PHE A 23 9.98 7.60 -7.28
CA PHE A 23 8.54 7.44 -7.42
C PHE A 23 7.81 8.73 -7.07
N THR A 24 6.65 8.93 -7.66
CA THR A 24 5.81 10.09 -7.37
C THR A 24 4.57 9.63 -6.62
N PHE A 25 4.32 10.24 -5.48
CA PHE A 25 3.22 9.92 -4.61
C PHE A 25 2.59 11.20 -4.06
N ASN A 26 1.28 11.37 -4.26
CA ASN A 26 0.54 12.57 -3.86
C ASN A 26 1.17 13.87 -4.38
N ALA A 27 1.55 13.86 -5.66
CA ALA A 27 2.26 14.97 -6.32
C ALA A 27 3.61 15.35 -5.68
N LYS A 28 4.15 14.54 -4.77
CA LYS A 28 5.54 14.64 -4.29
C LYS A 28 6.40 13.58 -4.96
N THR A 29 7.58 13.97 -5.41
CA THR A 29 8.59 13.05 -5.93
C THR A 29 9.52 12.63 -4.80
N PHE A 30 9.62 11.34 -4.57
CA PHE A 30 10.55 10.73 -3.62
C PHE A 30 11.65 10.05 -4.40
N THR A 31 12.89 10.45 -4.13
CA THR A 31 14.09 9.89 -4.74
C THR A 31 14.84 9.11 -3.66
N VAL A 32 14.76 7.79 -3.76
CA VAL A 32 15.53 6.87 -2.93
C VAL A 32 16.79 6.50 -3.71
N THR A 33 17.97 6.73 -3.13
CA THR A 33 19.25 6.34 -3.75
C THR A 33 19.82 5.04 -3.18
N GLU A 34 19.36 4.61 -2.01
CA GLU A 34 19.83 3.42 -1.29
C GLU A 34 18.68 2.78 -0.51
N ALA A 35 18.85 1.52 -0.09
CA ALA A 35 17.83 0.77 0.65
C ALA A 35 17.28 1.54 1.86
N THR A 36 16.09 2.12 1.73
CA THR A 36 15.53 3.05 2.72
C THR A 36 14.03 2.84 2.89
N THR A 37 13.58 2.89 4.14
CA THR A 37 12.16 2.98 4.48
C THR A 37 11.72 4.43 4.45
N ILE A 38 10.79 4.77 3.57
CA ILE A 38 10.15 6.08 3.54
C ILE A 38 8.82 6.02 4.27
N THR A 39 8.64 6.95 5.20
CA THR A 39 7.35 7.23 5.83
C THR A 39 6.77 8.50 5.22
N ILE A 40 5.66 8.36 4.52
CA ILE A 40 4.93 9.48 3.92
C ILE A 40 3.81 9.87 4.89
N THR A 41 3.96 10.99 5.59
CA THR A 41 2.94 11.57 6.47
C THR A 41 2.10 12.61 5.73
N ASP A 42 0.87 12.84 6.20
CA ASP A 42 -0.10 13.78 5.61
C ASP A 42 -0.43 13.47 4.14
N CYS A 43 -0.40 12.19 3.79
CA CYS A 43 -1.08 11.74 2.60
C CYS A 43 -2.50 11.31 3.00
N PRO A 44 -3.59 11.97 2.58
CA PRO A 44 -4.92 11.39 2.62
C PRO A 44 -5.03 10.31 1.53
N CYS A 45 -4.33 9.21 1.75
CA CYS A 45 -4.16 8.12 0.83
C CYS A 45 -5.38 7.23 0.90
N THR A 46 -6.06 7.08 -0.23
CA THR A 46 -7.20 6.18 -0.33
C THR A 46 -6.69 4.78 -0.62
N VAL A 47 -6.54 3.97 0.42
CA VAL A 47 -6.18 2.56 0.27
C VAL A 47 -7.48 1.78 0.13
N VAL A 48 -7.59 1.08 -0.99
CA VAL A 48 -8.68 0.16 -1.24
C VAL A 48 -8.22 -1.21 -0.79
N GLU A 49 -8.66 -1.62 0.39
CA GLU A 49 -8.44 -2.99 0.85
C GLU A 49 -9.61 -3.84 0.35
N PRO A 50 -9.35 -4.96 -0.37
CA PRO A 50 -10.40 -5.95 -0.57
C PRO A 50 -10.82 -6.41 0.82
N CYS A 51 -12.10 -6.26 1.16
CA CYS A 51 -12.63 -6.91 2.34
C CYS A 51 -12.65 -8.40 2.02
N GLU A 52 -11.58 -9.11 2.39
CA GLU A 52 -11.59 -10.56 2.48
C GLU A 52 -12.68 -10.91 3.48
N THR A 53 -13.90 -11.12 2.99
CA THR A 53 -15.01 -11.59 3.80
C THR A 53 -14.63 -13.00 4.17
N GLY A 54 -14.07 -13.18 5.37
CA GLY A 54 -13.37 -14.38 5.75
C GLY A 54 -14.16 -15.65 5.46
N ALA A 55 -13.62 -16.47 4.56
CA ALA A 55 -13.68 -17.90 4.69
C ALA A 55 -12.39 -18.50 4.11
N VAL A 56 -11.59 -19.07 5.02
CA VAL A 56 -10.63 -20.13 4.74
C VAL A 56 -9.34 -19.68 4.01
N LYS A 57 -8.23 -19.72 4.77
CA LYS A 57 -6.89 -20.13 4.33
C LYS A 57 -6.95 -20.79 2.94
N PRO A 58 -6.21 -20.37 1.91
CA PRO A 58 -6.11 -21.20 0.72
C PRO A 58 -5.49 -22.55 1.13
N PRO A 59 -6.20 -23.70 1.04
CA PRO A 59 -5.48 -24.94 0.88
C PRO A 59 -4.80 -24.84 -0.48
N HIS A 60 -3.47 -24.84 -0.46
CA HIS A 60 -2.68 -25.27 -1.60
C HIS A 60 -3.31 -26.55 -2.15
N THR A 61 -3.88 -26.54 -3.36
CA THR A 61 -4.19 -27.74 -4.15
C THR A 61 -4.42 -27.34 -5.60
N GLU A 62 -3.39 -27.44 -6.44
CA GLU A 62 -3.29 -28.47 -7.48
C GLU A 62 -1.82 -28.59 -7.89
#